data_AF-A0A3M0MER8-F1
#
_entry.id   AF-A0A3M0MER8-F1
#
_cell.length_a   1.000
_cell.length_b   1.000
_cell.length_c   1.000
_cell.angle_alpha   90.00
_cell.angle_beta   90.00
_cell.angle_gamma   90.00
#
_symmetry.space_group_name_H-M   'P 1'
#
loop_
_entity.id
_entity.type
_entity.pdbx_description
1 polymer ?
#
loop_
_entity_poly.entity_id
_entity_poly.type
_entity_poly.pdbx_seq_one_letter_code
_entity_poly.pdbx_strand_id
1 'polypeptide(L)'
;MAGRQRRPQRTVPCRRHPARGAALVTLAALPDVPGIRLTAEELLALRDEIRGPGRHRPATRRPGVAPARLEGSGMDLREIRAYVAGDDPRRLDPAATARTGQPHIRSLHEDRDDTTLLIADFRAPMLWGTGTALRSVRAARHLARAGWQAALRGGSVAGLTVSGAGLAELAPATGDAHMASVSRLLAHQHDRALTDPGTPSLTEALAHAARLAPAGGRVLLATAPGGWQSAEAALSRLARRRKLTVALILDEIECIAPSGVLAVSDGRASRLARLSVPDLSDDSDRLRVLGAIPAEVQP
;
A
#
# COMPACT_ATOMS: atom_id res chain seq x y z
N MET A 1 48.27 56.47 -5.56
CA MET A 1 47.00 56.18 -4.86
C MET A 1 45.84 56.59 -5.76
N ALA A 2 45.14 55.63 -6.36
CA ALA A 2 43.94 55.88 -7.16
C ALA A 2 42.88 54.85 -6.79
N GLY A 3 41.85 55.30 -6.06
CA GLY A 3 40.77 54.46 -5.54
C GLY A 3 39.72 54.17 -6.61
N ARG A 4 39.47 52.89 -6.90
CA ARG A 4 38.32 52.43 -7.69
C ARG A 4 37.06 52.44 -6.83
N GLN A 5 36.13 53.36 -7.10
CA GLN A 5 34.78 53.33 -6.52
C GLN A 5 33.91 52.30 -7.26
N ARG A 6 33.36 51.32 -6.53
CA ARG A 6 32.36 50.36 -7.03
C ARG A 6 30.97 51.00 -6.97
N ARG A 7 30.22 50.93 -8.08
CA ARG A 7 28.80 51.33 -8.14
C ARG A 7 27.93 50.29 -7.40
N PRO A 8 26.89 50.70 -6.64
CA PRO A 8 25.96 49.76 -6.00
C PRO A 8 24.95 49.22 -7.01
N GLN A 9 24.74 47.91 -7.00
CA GLN A 9 23.71 47.24 -7.80
C GLN A 9 22.33 47.49 -7.16
N ARG A 10 21.40 48.04 -7.94
CA ARG A 10 19.98 48.18 -7.56
C ARG A 10 19.31 46.81 -7.61
N THR A 11 18.91 46.29 -6.46
CA THR A 11 18.00 45.14 -6.34
C THR A 11 16.58 45.57 -6.72
N VAL A 12 16.05 45.01 -7.79
CA VAL A 12 14.65 45.16 -8.19
C VAL A 12 13.81 44.23 -7.31
N PRO A 13 12.78 44.72 -6.60
CA PRO A 13 11.95 43.85 -5.79
C PRO A 13 11.05 42.99 -6.69
N CYS A 14 11.20 41.67 -6.61
CA CYS A 14 10.30 40.69 -7.22
C CYS A 14 8.89 40.90 -6.65
N ARG A 15 7.99 41.48 -7.46
CA ARG A 15 6.56 41.52 -7.17
C ARG A 15 6.02 40.08 -7.22
N ARG A 16 5.65 39.54 -6.06
CA ARG A 16 4.86 38.31 -5.95
C ARG A 16 3.54 38.54 -6.69
N HIS A 17 3.37 37.86 -7.83
CA HIS A 17 2.08 37.78 -8.51
C HIS A 17 1.14 36.90 -7.66
N PRO A 18 -0.12 37.31 -7.44
CA PRO A 18 -1.10 36.46 -6.80
C PRO A 18 -1.36 35.24 -7.69
N ALA A 19 -1.36 34.05 -7.09
CA ALA A 19 -1.76 32.81 -7.74
C ALA A 19 -3.19 32.96 -8.27
N ARG A 20 -3.34 33.00 -9.60
CA ARG A 20 -4.65 32.87 -10.25
C ARG A 20 -5.25 31.53 -9.81
N GLY A 21 -6.43 31.57 -9.19
CA GLY A 21 -7.13 30.40 -8.67
C GLY A 21 -7.24 29.31 -9.72
N ALA A 22 -6.74 28.12 -9.39
CA ALA A 22 -7.02 26.92 -10.17
C ALA A 22 -8.54 26.73 -10.17
N ALA A 23 -9.15 26.67 -11.36
CA ALA A 23 -10.56 26.30 -11.47
C ALA A 23 -10.71 24.92 -10.81
N LEU A 24 -11.55 24.83 -9.78
CA LEU A 24 -11.85 23.57 -9.12
C LEU A 24 -12.51 22.65 -10.15
N VAL A 25 -11.80 21.60 -10.57
CA VAL A 25 -12.35 20.58 -11.45
C VAL A 25 -13.41 19.81 -10.67
N THR A 26 -14.63 19.80 -11.16
CA THR A 26 -15.73 19.03 -10.55
C THR A 26 -15.65 17.58 -11.00
N LEU A 27 -15.98 16.64 -10.11
CA LEU A 27 -15.94 15.20 -10.42
C LEU A 27 -16.82 14.84 -11.64
N ALA A 28 -17.95 15.52 -11.80
CA ALA A 28 -18.87 15.33 -12.93
C ALA A 28 -18.27 15.75 -14.29
N ALA A 29 -17.21 16.57 -14.30
CA ALA A 29 -16.52 16.98 -15.52
C ALA A 29 -15.44 15.97 -15.95
N LEU A 30 -15.12 14.98 -15.12
CA LEU A 30 -14.14 13.95 -15.43
C LEU A 30 -14.80 12.74 -16.10
N PRO A 31 -14.13 12.08 -17.07
CA PRO A 31 -14.66 10.90 -17.72
C PRO A 31 -14.95 9.78 -16.71
N ASP A 32 -16.17 9.24 -16.72
CA ASP A 32 -16.55 8.08 -15.93
C ASP A 32 -16.24 6.79 -16.69
N VAL A 33 -14.95 6.46 -16.79
CA VAL A 33 -14.45 5.29 -17.53
C VAL A 33 -13.49 4.46 -16.66
N PRO A 34 -13.47 3.12 -16.85
CA PRO A 34 -12.52 2.26 -16.17
C PRO A 34 -11.08 2.72 -16.39
N GLY A 35 -10.26 2.65 -15.34
CA GLY A 35 -8.86 3.08 -15.40
C GLY A 35 -8.65 4.58 -15.14
N ILE A 36 -9.69 5.41 -15.30
CA ILE A 36 -9.69 6.80 -14.83
C ILE A 36 -10.45 6.92 -13.51
N ARG A 37 -11.66 6.35 -13.42
CA ARG A 37 -12.41 6.25 -12.17
C ARG A 37 -12.11 4.95 -11.45
N LEU A 38 -12.12 5.04 -10.12
CA LEU A 38 -11.96 3.91 -9.22
C LEU A 38 -13.28 3.66 -8.50
N THR A 39 -13.85 2.47 -8.63
CA THR A 39 -15.11 2.09 -7.98
C THR A 39 -14.87 1.07 -6.86
N ALA A 40 -15.73 1.08 -5.84
CA ALA A 40 -15.63 0.04 -4.81
C ALA A 40 -15.99 -1.34 -5.37
N GLU A 41 -16.90 -1.40 -6.35
CA GLU A 41 -17.33 -2.64 -7.01
C GLU A 41 -16.18 -3.34 -7.71
N GLU A 42 -15.37 -2.62 -8.50
CA GLU A 42 -14.23 -3.24 -9.17
C GLU A 42 -13.22 -3.82 -8.16
N LEU A 43 -13.00 -3.14 -7.03
CA LEU A 43 -12.07 -3.60 -5.99
C LEU A 43 -12.61 -4.81 -5.22
N LEU A 44 -13.92 -4.88 -5.04
CA LEU A 44 -14.60 -6.04 -4.45
C LEU A 44 -14.51 -7.27 -5.37
N ALA A 45 -14.68 -7.08 -6.69
CA ALA A 45 -14.62 -8.14 -7.68
C ALA A 45 -13.25 -8.86 -7.71
N LEU A 46 -12.16 -8.17 -7.34
CA LEU A 46 -10.81 -8.75 -7.24
C LEU A 46 -10.72 -9.93 -6.26
N ARG A 47 -11.68 -10.09 -5.33
CA ARG A 47 -11.75 -11.23 -4.42
C ARG A 47 -11.83 -12.57 -5.16
N ASP A 48 -12.60 -12.62 -6.24
CA ASP A 48 -12.89 -13.86 -6.95
C ASP A 48 -11.70 -14.30 -7.81
N GLU A 49 -10.95 -13.35 -8.36
CA GLU A 49 -9.67 -13.62 -9.03
C GLU A 49 -8.66 -14.33 -8.12
N ILE A 50 -8.63 -13.97 -6.83
CA ILE A 50 -7.68 -14.54 -5.85
C ILE A 50 -8.09 -15.94 -5.40
N ARG A 51 -9.40 -16.24 -5.37
CA ARG A 51 -9.88 -17.57 -4.98
C ARG A 51 -9.62 -18.61 -6.07
N GLY A 52 -9.57 -18.20 -7.33
CA GLY A 52 -9.52 -19.08 -8.49
C GLY A 52 -10.78 -19.95 -8.60
N PRO A 53 -11.00 -20.62 -9.75
CA PRO A 53 -12.05 -21.62 -9.85
C PRO A 53 -11.68 -22.83 -8.98
N GLY A 54 -12.43 -23.09 -7.90
CA GLY A 54 -12.50 -24.42 -7.30
C GLY A 54 -11.55 -24.76 -6.14
N ARG A 55 -11.15 -23.83 -5.26
CA ARG A 55 -10.60 -24.24 -3.95
C ARG A 55 -11.73 -24.60 -2.98
N HIS A 56 -12.19 -25.86 -3.06
CA HIS A 56 -13.02 -26.49 -2.05
C HIS A 56 -12.39 -26.28 -0.66
N ARG A 57 -13.11 -25.59 0.24
CA ARG A 57 -12.86 -25.70 1.68
C ARG A 57 -13.17 -27.14 2.08
N PRO A 58 -12.25 -27.86 2.75
CA PRO A 58 -12.66 -29.05 3.48
C PRO A 58 -13.72 -28.61 4.50
N ALA A 59 -14.93 -29.15 4.34
CA ALA A 59 -16.07 -28.86 5.19
C ALA A 59 -15.92 -29.63 6.51
N THR A 60 -15.09 -29.15 7.44
CA THR A 60 -15.09 -29.64 8.82
C THR A 60 -14.80 -28.51 9.81
N ARG A 61 -15.77 -27.60 9.99
CA ARG A 61 -15.97 -26.99 11.30
C ARG A 61 -17.29 -27.51 11.85
N ARG A 62 -17.21 -28.42 12.82
CA ARG A 62 -18.36 -28.77 13.66
C ARG A 62 -18.72 -27.54 14.50
N PRO A 63 -19.96 -27.06 14.47
CA PRO A 63 -20.42 -26.03 15.40
C PRO A 63 -20.40 -26.61 16.82
N GLY A 64 -19.78 -25.92 17.79
CA GLY A 64 -19.95 -26.22 19.21
C GLY A 64 -18.71 -26.44 20.07
N VAL A 65 -17.49 -26.42 19.52
CA VAL A 65 -16.27 -26.42 20.36
C VAL A 65 -15.67 -25.03 20.34
N ALA A 66 -15.97 -24.25 21.37
CA ALA A 66 -15.21 -23.05 21.67
C ALA A 66 -13.77 -23.49 21.99
N PRO A 67 -12.73 -22.96 21.31
CA PRO A 67 -11.37 -23.17 21.79
C PRO A 67 -11.29 -22.52 23.18
N ALA A 68 -10.92 -23.32 24.17
CA ALA A 68 -10.64 -22.81 25.50
C ALA A 68 -9.47 -21.83 25.39
N ARG A 69 -9.76 -20.55 25.65
CA ARG A 69 -8.77 -19.47 25.69
C ARG A 69 -7.94 -19.72 26.95
N LEU A 70 -6.77 -20.34 26.80
CA LEU A 70 -5.84 -20.52 27.89
C LEU A 70 -5.11 -19.18 28.10
N GLU A 71 -5.27 -18.57 29.26
CA GLU A 71 -4.61 -17.32 29.60
C GLU A 71 -3.08 -17.50 29.61
N GLY A 72 -2.38 -16.69 28.81
CA GLY A 72 -0.93 -16.57 28.82
C GLY A 72 -0.25 -17.17 27.59
N SER A 73 0.32 -16.30 26.76
CA SER A 73 0.93 -16.54 25.44
C SER A 73 -0.12 -16.64 24.33
N GLY A 74 -0.14 -15.63 23.45
CA GLY A 74 -1.02 -15.60 22.27
C GLY A 74 -0.70 -16.75 21.33
N MET A 75 -1.30 -17.91 21.57
CA MET A 75 -1.27 -19.06 20.69
C MET A 75 -2.62 -19.78 20.68
N ASP A 76 -3.37 -19.66 19.58
CA ASP A 76 -4.57 -20.44 19.36
C ASP A 76 -4.25 -21.93 19.04
N LEU A 77 -4.91 -22.84 19.77
CA LEU A 77 -4.83 -24.29 19.55
C LEU A 77 -5.50 -24.66 18.21
N ARG A 78 -4.73 -25.11 17.23
CA ARG A 78 -5.24 -25.43 15.88
C ARG A 78 -5.70 -26.88 15.74
N GLU A 79 -4.86 -27.83 16.17
CA GLU A 79 -5.09 -29.26 15.93
C GLU A 79 -4.21 -30.12 16.85
N ILE A 80 -4.70 -31.29 17.25
CA ILE A 80 -3.91 -32.34 17.91
C ILE A 80 -3.69 -33.45 16.87
N ARG A 81 -2.43 -33.75 16.56
CA ARG A 81 -2.06 -34.81 15.59
C ARG A 81 -1.09 -35.82 16.20
N ALA A 82 -0.97 -36.99 15.58
CA ALA A 82 0.07 -37.95 15.95
C ALA A 82 1.47 -37.34 15.75
N TYR A 83 2.37 -37.66 16.69
CA TYR A 83 3.79 -37.31 16.63
C TYR A 83 4.47 -37.96 15.43
N VAL A 84 5.35 -37.22 14.77
CA VAL A 84 6.25 -37.73 13.74
C VAL A 84 7.68 -37.40 14.15
N ALA A 85 8.63 -38.29 13.79
CA ALA A 85 10.04 -38.07 14.07
C ALA A 85 10.51 -36.71 13.49
N GLY A 86 11.04 -35.85 14.37
CA GLY A 86 11.41 -34.46 14.05
C GLY A 86 10.52 -33.40 14.70
N ASP A 87 9.39 -33.80 15.29
CA ASP A 87 8.55 -32.90 16.08
C ASP A 87 9.21 -32.55 17.43
N ASP A 88 9.00 -31.32 17.89
CA ASP A 88 9.50 -30.86 19.19
C ASP A 88 8.72 -31.53 20.35
N PRO A 89 9.38 -32.37 21.19
CA PRO A 89 8.71 -33.10 22.27
C PRO A 89 8.14 -32.17 23.36
N ARG A 90 8.55 -30.89 23.41
CA ARG A 90 7.93 -29.90 24.32
C ARG A 90 6.49 -29.56 23.95
N ARG A 91 6.06 -29.88 22.74
CA ARG A 91 4.70 -29.65 22.23
C ARG A 91 3.79 -30.87 22.40
N LEU A 92 4.21 -31.89 23.15
CA LEU A 92 3.42 -33.09 23.38
C LEU A 92 2.13 -32.76 24.15
N ASP A 93 1.02 -33.38 23.73
CA ASP A 93 -0.24 -33.31 24.46
C ASP A 93 -0.37 -34.54 25.37
N PRO A 94 -0.14 -34.41 26.69
CA PRO A 94 -0.19 -35.54 27.60
C PRO A 94 -1.61 -36.12 27.72
N ALA A 95 -2.66 -35.31 27.55
CA ALA A 95 -4.05 -35.76 27.71
C ALA A 95 -4.53 -36.57 26.49
N ALA A 96 -4.17 -36.17 25.28
CA ALA A 96 -4.44 -36.94 24.06
C ALA A 96 -3.57 -38.20 24.03
N THR A 97 -2.30 -38.08 24.39
CA THR A 97 -1.37 -39.23 24.47
C THR A 97 -1.84 -40.29 25.46
N ALA A 98 -2.32 -39.87 26.64
CA ALA A 98 -2.87 -40.79 27.63
C ALA A 98 -4.15 -41.50 27.16
N ARG A 99 -4.99 -40.83 26.37
CA ARG A 99 -6.24 -41.42 25.85
C ARG A 99 -6.03 -42.40 24.71
N THR A 100 -5.07 -42.14 23.82
CA THR A 100 -4.86 -42.95 22.62
C THR A 100 -3.71 -43.95 22.76
N GLY A 101 -2.88 -43.84 23.80
CA GLY A 101 -1.66 -44.64 23.97
C GLY A 101 -0.57 -44.35 22.93
N GLN A 102 -0.72 -43.28 22.14
CA GLN A 102 0.19 -42.90 21.06
C GLN A 102 0.63 -41.45 21.26
N PRO A 103 1.91 -41.08 21.05
CA PRO A 103 2.36 -39.71 21.24
C PRO A 103 1.62 -38.75 20.30
N HIS A 104 0.99 -37.74 20.85
CA HIS A 104 0.30 -36.68 20.10
C HIS A 104 0.99 -35.34 20.32
N ILE A 105 1.11 -34.54 19.25
CA ILE A 105 1.64 -33.18 19.29
C ILE A 105 0.49 -32.18 19.18
N ARG A 106 0.55 -31.18 20.05
CA ARG A 106 -0.30 -30.00 20.02
C ARG A 106 0.26 -29.02 18.99
N SER A 107 -0.42 -28.86 17.86
CA SER A 107 -0.09 -27.81 16.89
C SER A 107 -0.69 -26.48 17.39
N LEU A 108 0.20 -25.64 17.90
CA LEU A 108 -0.12 -24.29 18.35
C LEU A 108 0.10 -23.33 17.17
N HIS A 109 -0.90 -22.52 16.82
CA HIS A 109 -0.69 -21.35 15.98
C HIS A 109 -0.06 -20.27 16.86
N GLU A 110 1.05 -19.65 16.45
CA GLU A 110 1.46 -18.38 17.07
C GLU A 110 0.35 -17.37 16.74
N ASP A 111 -0.32 -16.77 17.73
CA ASP A 111 -1.16 -15.58 17.52
C ASP A 111 -0.21 -14.43 17.19
N ARG A 112 0.24 -14.42 15.94
CA ARG A 112 0.68 -13.17 15.34
C ARG A 112 -0.57 -12.45 14.92
N ASP A 113 -0.70 -11.21 15.37
CA ASP A 113 -1.50 -10.20 14.68
C ASP A 113 -1.00 -10.13 13.21
N ASP A 114 -1.60 -10.90 12.28
CA ASP A 114 -1.39 -10.79 10.83
C ASP A 114 -2.13 -9.54 10.31
N THR A 115 -1.76 -8.39 10.88
CA THR A 115 -2.26 -7.09 10.47
C THR A 115 -1.51 -6.64 9.22
N THR A 116 -2.26 -6.44 8.14
CA THR A 116 -1.77 -5.84 6.89
C THR A 116 -2.31 -4.43 6.75
N LEU A 117 -1.44 -3.43 6.86
CA LEU A 117 -1.77 -2.04 6.57
C LEU A 117 -1.52 -1.74 5.09
N LEU A 118 -2.56 -1.28 4.40
CA LEU A 118 -2.52 -0.81 3.02
C LEU A 118 -2.41 0.72 3.01
N ILE A 119 -1.38 1.25 2.35
CA ILE A 119 -1.18 2.70 2.19
C ILE A 119 -1.28 3.06 0.71
N ALA A 120 -2.36 3.74 0.33
CA ALA A 120 -2.60 4.22 -1.02
C ALA A 120 -2.12 5.68 -1.18
N ASP A 121 -1.16 5.87 -2.07
CA ASP A 121 -0.74 7.20 -2.50
C ASP A 121 -1.63 7.69 -3.63
N PHE A 122 -2.39 8.75 -3.37
CA PHE A 122 -3.22 9.48 -4.33
C PHE A 122 -2.78 10.95 -4.47
N ARG A 123 -1.48 11.22 -4.24
CA ARG A 123 -0.89 12.54 -4.51
C ARG A 123 -0.75 12.76 -6.02
N ALA A 124 -0.53 14.01 -6.43
CA ALA A 124 -0.46 14.39 -7.85
C ALA A 124 0.39 13.46 -8.76
N PRO A 125 1.58 12.94 -8.36
CA PRO A 125 2.35 12.01 -9.19
C PRO A 125 1.66 10.67 -9.49
N MET A 126 0.57 10.35 -8.77
CA MET A 126 -0.23 9.14 -8.96
C MET A 126 -1.49 9.38 -9.80
N LEU A 127 -1.87 10.63 -10.04
CA LEU A 127 -3.12 11.03 -10.72
C LEU A 127 -2.93 11.21 -12.23
N TRP A 128 -2.04 10.43 -12.82
CA TRP A 128 -1.82 10.34 -14.26
C TRP A 128 -1.45 8.90 -14.64
N GLY A 129 -1.56 8.60 -15.93
CA GLY A 129 -1.14 7.32 -16.51
C GLY A 129 -1.34 7.33 -18.02
N THR A 130 -0.62 6.45 -18.70
CA THR A 130 -0.78 6.14 -20.12
C THR A 130 -1.37 4.74 -20.26
N GLY A 131 -1.82 4.40 -21.47
CA GLY A 131 -2.41 3.08 -21.71
C GLY A 131 -3.79 2.93 -21.06
N THR A 132 -3.90 2.00 -20.11
CA THR A 132 -5.20 1.51 -19.62
C THR A 132 -5.68 2.13 -18.32
N ALA A 133 -4.82 2.73 -17.49
CA ALA A 133 -5.21 3.26 -16.19
C ALA A 133 -4.21 4.25 -15.58
N LEU A 134 -4.71 5.15 -14.72
CA LEU A 134 -3.90 5.97 -13.83
C LEU A 134 -3.08 5.10 -12.86
N ARG A 135 -1.91 5.60 -12.46
CA ARG A 135 -1.09 4.93 -11.41
C ARG A 135 -1.86 4.73 -10.12
N SER A 136 -2.64 5.72 -9.70
CA SER A 136 -3.50 5.67 -8.52
C SER A 136 -4.54 4.55 -8.57
N VAL A 137 -5.21 4.36 -9.71
CA VAL A 137 -6.15 3.25 -9.92
C VAL A 137 -5.42 1.90 -9.82
N ARG A 138 -4.26 1.77 -10.45
CA ARG A 138 -3.43 0.56 -10.40
C ARG A 138 -2.89 0.27 -9.01
N ALA A 139 -2.48 1.31 -8.28
CA ALA A 139 -2.09 1.25 -6.87
C ALA A 139 -3.22 0.68 -6.01
N ALA A 140 -4.43 1.23 -6.15
CA ALA A 140 -5.59 0.77 -5.38
C ALA A 140 -5.96 -0.69 -5.70
N ARG A 141 -5.92 -1.10 -6.97
CA ARG A 141 -6.13 -2.51 -7.37
C ARG A 141 -5.08 -3.43 -6.77
N HIS A 142 -3.80 -3.04 -6.83
CA HIS A 142 -2.70 -3.81 -6.22
C HIS A 142 -2.88 -3.96 -4.70
N LEU A 143 -3.22 -2.87 -4.01
CA LEU A 143 -3.48 -2.87 -2.57
C LEU A 143 -4.71 -3.72 -2.21
N ALA A 144 -5.80 -3.60 -2.96
CA ALA A 144 -7.01 -4.39 -2.73
C ALA A 144 -6.74 -5.88 -2.90
N ARG A 145 -5.91 -6.29 -3.88
CA ARG A 145 -5.49 -7.69 -4.02
C ARG A 145 -4.73 -8.18 -2.78
N ALA A 146 -3.77 -7.40 -2.28
CA ALA A 146 -3.03 -7.72 -1.07
C ALA A 146 -3.95 -7.78 0.17
N GLY A 147 -4.91 -6.84 0.28
CA GLY A 147 -5.93 -6.82 1.33
C GLY A 147 -6.80 -8.07 1.32
N TRP A 148 -7.32 -8.47 0.15
CA TRP A 148 -8.09 -9.69 -0.01
C TRP A 148 -7.29 -10.93 0.34
N GLN A 149 -6.02 -11.02 -0.08
CA GLN A 149 -5.15 -12.11 0.31
C GLN A 149 -4.97 -12.19 1.83
N ALA A 150 -4.84 -11.05 2.52
CA ALA A 150 -4.76 -11.02 3.99
C ALA A 150 -6.08 -11.44 4.65
N ALA A 151 -7.20 -10.88 4.22
CA ALA A 151 -8.53 -11.21 4.74
C ALA A 151 -8.88 -12.71 4.55
N LEU A 152 -8.54 -13.29 3.40
CA LEU A 152 -8.78 -14.71 3.11
C LEU A 152 -7.92 -15.66 3.97
N ARG A 153 -6.77 -15.20 4.48
CA ARG A 153 -5.96 -15.93 5.47
C ARG A 153 -6.48 -15.77 6.90
N GLY A 154 -7.49 -14.92 7.13
CA GLY A 154 -8.00 -14.59 8.47
C GLY A 154 -7.26 -13.45 9.16
N GLY A 155 -6.32 -12.78 8.47
CA GLY A 155 -5.63 -11.60 8.99
C GLY A 155 -6.50 -10.34 9.01
N SER A 156 -6.09 -9.35 9.80
CA SER A 156 -6.75 -8.04 9.85
C SER A 156 -6.17 -7.12 8.78
N VAL A 157 -6.99 -6.23 8.25
CA VAL A 157 -6.60 -5.26 7.23
C VAL A 157 -6.87 -3.85 7.74
N ALA A 158 -5.91 -2.95 7.60
CA ALA A 158 -6.09 -1.53 7.83
C ALA A 158 -5.90 -0.77 6.53
N GLY A 159 -6.55 0.38 6.40
CA GLY A 159 -6.44 1.26 5.23
C GLY A 159 -5.93 2.64 5.62
N LEU A 160 -5.06 3.21 4.80
CA LEU A 160 -4.61 4.58 4.89
C LEU A 160 -4.48 5.16 3.48
N THR A 161 -5.03 6.34 3.24
CA THR A 161 -4.89 7.06 1.98
C THR A 161 -4.21 8.40 2.21
N VAL A 162 -3.35 8.82 1.27
CA VAL A 162 -2.73 10.16 1.27
C VAL A 162 -3.05 10.87 -0.05
N SER A 163 -3.68 12.05 0.02
CA SER A 163 -4.11 12.82 -1.15
C SER A 163 -4.07 14.32 -0.89
N GLY A 164 -4.26 15.16 -1.92
CA GLY A 164 -4.41 16.61 -1.73
C GLY A 164 -5.47 17.00 -0.69
N ALA A 165 -6.53 16.21 -0.59
CA ALA A 165 -7.61 16.39 0.37
C ALA A 165 -7.28 15.96 1.81
N GLY A 166 -6.07 15.45 2.08
CA GLY A 166 -5.59 15.04 3.39
C GLY A 166 -5.42 13.52 3.56
N LEU A 167 -5.39 13.08 4.81
CA LEU A 167 -5.30 11.68 5.22
C LEU A 167 -6.68 11.12 5.57
N ALA A 168 -6.94 9.88 5.20
CA ALA A 168 -8.09 9.13 5.68
C ALA A 168 -7.65 7.71 6.04
N GLU A 169 -8.17 7.19 7.15
CA GLU A 169 -7.77 5.90 7.70
C GLU A 169 -8.96 5.03 8.08
N LEU A 170 -8.74 3.71 8.05
CA LEU A 170 -9.64 2.71 8.57
C LEU A 170 -8.85 1.77 9.47
N ALA A 171 -9.29 1.65 10.73
CA ALA A 171 -8.64 0.81 11.73
C ALA A 171 -8.60 -0.67 11.29
N PRO A 172 -7.65 -1.47 11.82
CA PRO A 172 -7.59 -2.89 11.52
C PRO A 172 -8.87 -3.62 11.93
N ALA A 173 -9.46 -4.36 10.99
CA ALA A 173 -10.48 -5.36 11.29
C ALA A 173 -10.43 -6.49 10.26
N THR A 174 -11.26 -7.53 10.45
CA THR A 174 -11.22 -8.77 9.66
C THR A 174 -12.49 -8.95 8.82
N GLY A 175 -12.41 -9.84 7.82
CA GLY A 175 -13.56 -10.31 7.07
C GLY A 175 -13.98 -9.47 5.85
N ASP A 176 -14.93 -10.02 5.09
CA ASP A 176 -15.35 -9.47 3.79
C ASP A 176 -16.04 -8.10 3.92
N ALA A 177 -16.85 -7.90 4.96
CA ALA A 177 -17.53 -6.63 5.21
C ALA A 177 -16.52 -5.49 5.49
N HIS A 178 -15.40 -5.81 6.15
CA HIS A 178 -14.33 -4.86 6.36
C HIS A 178 -13.60 -4.53 5.06
N MET A 179 -13.31 -5.53 4.24
CA MET A 179 -12.74 -5.30 2.91
C MET A 179 -13.65 -4.48 2.00
N ALA A 180 -14.98 -4.58 2.13
CA ALA A 180 -15.91 -3.68 1.47
C ALA A 180 -15.79 -2.24 1.97
N SER A 181 -15.49 -2.03 3.25
CA SER A 181 -15.24 -0.71 3.83
C SER A 181 -13.90 -0.13 3.35
N VAL A 182 -12.85 -0.94 3.28
CA VAL A 182 -11.55 -0.56 2.68
C VAL A 182 -11.73 -0.17 1.21
N SER A 183 -12.48 -0.96 0.43
CA SER A 183 -12.73 -0.69 -0.99
C SER A 183 -13.47 0.63 -1.20
N ARG A 184 -14.49 0.91 -0.37
CA ARG A 184 -15.21 2.20 -0.38
C ARG A 184 -14.32 3.37 0.02
N LEU A 185 -13.44 3.18 1.02
CA LEU A 185 -12.46 4.21 1.41
C LEU A 185 -11.56 4.56 0.22
N LEU A 186 -10.97 3.56 -0.45
CA LEU A 186 -10.07 3.77 -1.58
C LEU A 186 -10.78 4.50 -2.73
N ALA A 187 -11.96 4.03 -3.14
CA ALA A 187 -12.76 4.66 -4.20
C ALA A 187 -13.14 6.11 -3.87
N HIS A 188 -13.66 6.36 -2.67
CA HIS A 188 -14.08 7.70 -2.25
C HIS A 188 -12.90 8.68 -2.18
N GLN A 189 -11.77 8.26 -1.64
CA GLN A 189 -10.59 9.13 -1.51
C GLN A 189 -9.91 9.38 -2.85
N HIS A 190 -9.98 8.41 -3.77
CA HIS A 190 -9.55 8.59 -5.14
C HIS A 190 -10.36 9.67 -5.87
N ASP A 191 -11.70 9.63 -5.78
CA ASP A 191 -12.57 10.66 -6.36
C ASP A 191 -12.26 12.06 -5.82
N ARG A 192 -12.00 12.18 -4.50
CA ARG A 192 -11.56 13.44 -3.90
C ARG A 192 -10.22 13.91 -4.46
N ALA A 193 -9.26 13.00 -4.59
CA ALA A 193 -7.93 13.30 -5.11
C ALA A 193 -7.97 13.82 -6.54
N LEU A 194 -8.86 13.29 -7.39
CA LEU A 194 -9.05 13.77 -8.76
C LEU A 194 -9.55 15.23 -8.82
N THR A 195 -10.37 15.65 -7.86
CA THR A 195 -10.91 17.02 -7.79
C THR A 195 -10.00 18.01 -7.05
N ASP A 196 -9.15 17.51 -6.16
CA ASP A 196 -8.20 18.29 -5.36
C ASP A 196 -6.80 17.68 -5.44
N PRO A 197 -6.11 17.85 -6.59
CA PRO A 197 -4.79 17.29 -6.80
C PRO A 197 -3.75 18.09 -6.00
N GLY A 198 -3.36 17.55 -4.85
CA GLY A 198 -2.32 18.10 -3.99
C GLY A 198 -1.17 17.12 -3.74
N THR A 199 -0.13 17.63 -3.09
CA THR A 199 1.08 16.87 -2.72
C THR A 199 1.35 17.01 -1.22
N PRO A 200 0.47 16.50 -0.33
CA PRO A 200 0.74 16.43 1.09
C PRO A 200 2.03 15.66 1.41
N SER A 201 2.49 15.83 2.65
CA SER A 201 3.67 15.16 3.18
C SER A 201 3.42 13.66 3.39
N LEU A 202 4.17 12.80 2.69
CA LEU A 202 4.16 11.35 2.95
C LEU A 202 4.67 11.02 4.36
N THR A 203 5.54 11.86 4.92
CA THR A 203 6.06 11.71 6.29
C THR A 203 4.95 11.69 7.33
N GLU A 204 3.91 12.52 7.15
CA GLU A 204 2.74 12.55 8.04
C GLU A 204 1.93 11.26 7.93
N ALA A 205 1.67 10.80 6.71
CA ALA A 205 1.00 9.51 6.47
C ALA A 205 1.76 8.35 7.15
N LEU A 206 3.09 8.30 7.04
CA LEU A 206 3.89 7.26 7.67
C LEU A 206 3.93 7.36 9.20
N ALA A 207 3.73 8.54 9.77
CA ALA A 207 3.54 8.70 11.21
C ALA A 207 2.19 8.12 11.68
N HIS A 208 1.13 8.27 10.89
CA HIS A 208 -0.16 7.61 11.11
C HIS A 208 -0.07 6.09 10.96
N ALA A 209 0.63 5.62 9.92
CA ALA A 209 0.85 4.20 9.65
C ALA A 209 1.47 3.46 10.85
N ALA A 210 2.36 4.12 11.59
CA ALA A 210 2.99 3.55 12.78
C ALA A 210 2.00 3.27 13.93
N ARG A 211 0.82 3.92 13.96
CA ARG A 211 -0.24 3.67 14.94
C ARG A 211 -1.21 2.58 14.48
N LEU A 212 -1.48 2.50 13.17
CA LEU A 212 -2.41 1.54 12.58
C LEU A 212 -1.81 0.13 12.45
N ALA A 213 -0.51 0.03 12.19
CA ALA A 213 0.18 -1.25 12.09
C ALA A 213 0.90 -1.59 13.41
N PRO A 214 0.56 -2.69 14.11
CA PRO A 214 1.31 -3.13 15.29
C PRO A 214 2.74 -3.55 14.91
N ALA A 215 3.59 -3.73 15.92
CA ALA A 215 4.93 -4.29 15.70
C ALA A 215 4.81 -5.73 15.17
N GLY A 216 5.65 -6.11 14.21
CA GLY A 216 5.57 -7.38 13.48
C GLY A 216 4.57 -7.39 12.31
N GLY A 217 3.70 -6.38 12.22
CA GLY A 217 2.73 -6.23 11.14
C GLY A 217 3.36 -5.98 9.76
N ARG A 218 2.54 -6.15 8.72
CA ARG A 218 2.91 -5.91 7.32
C ARG A 218 2.41 -4.53 6.91
N VAL A 219 3.23 -3.77 6.22
CA VAL A 219 2.85 -2.48 5.64
C VAL A 219 3.14 -2.53 4.15
N LEU A 220 2.14 -2.24 3.33
CA LEU A 220 2.28 -2.14 1.88
C LEU A 220 1.95 -0.72 1.45
N LEU A 221 2.98 0.02 1.02
CA LEU A 221 2.84 1.36 0.44
C LEU A 221 2.87 1.25 -1.08
N ALA A 222 1.83 1.70 -1.77
CA ALA A 222 1.84 1.83 -3.23
C ALA A 222 2.02 3.30 -3.62
N THR A 223 3.10 3.63 -4.31
CA THR A 223 3.50 4.99 -4.70
C THR A 223 4.26 4.98 -6.04
N ALA A 224 4.49 6.15 -6.63
CA ALA A 224 5.28 6.27 -7.86
C ALA A 224 6.79 6.11 -7.55
N PRO A 225 7.62 5.72 -8.54
CA PRO A 225 9.06 5.94 -8.53
C PRO A 225 9.40 7.34 -8.02
N GLY A 226 10.35 7.42 -7.08
CA GLY A 226 10.71 8.64 -6.36
C GLY A 226 9.67 9.28 -5.43
N GLY A 227 8.42 8.83 -5.43
CA GLY A 227 7.36 9.37 -4.55
C GLY A 227 7.65 9.22 -3.05
N TRP A 228 8.55 8.32 -2.68
CA TRP A 228 8.93 8.01 -1.31
C TRP A 228 10.16 8.79 -0.79
N GLN A 229 10.93 9.44 -1.68
CA GLN A 229 12.23 10.03 -1.38
C GLN A 229 12.17 11.15 -0.32
N SER A 230 11.08 11.91 -0.25
CA SER A 230 10.92 12.96 0.76
C SER A 230 10.67 12.43 2.18
N ALA A 231 10.52 11.12 2.35
CA ALA A 231 10.08 10.48 3.59
C ALA A 231 11.01 9.35 4.07
N GLU A 232 12.28 9.31 3.63
CA GLU A 232 13.24 8.24 3.96
C GLU A 232 13.35 7.96 5.45
N ALA A 233 13.49 9.00 6.28
CA ALA A 233 13.62 8.85 7.73
C ALA A 233 12.37 8.20 8.36
N ALA A 234 11.18 8.52 7.84
CA ALA A 234 9.93 7.92 8.31
C ALA A 234 9.77 6.47 7.84
N LEU A 235 10.16 6.16 6.61
CA LEU A 235 10.19 4.78 6.07
C LEU A 235 11.12 3.90 6.88
N SER A 236 12.36 4.36 7.10
CA SER A 236 13.33 3.62 7.90
C SER A 236 12.83 3.35 9.31
N ARG A 237 12.25 4.36 9.97
CA ARG A 237 11.64 4.20 11.31
C ARG A 237 10.50 3.18 11.31
N LEU A 238 9.67 3.16 10.27
CA LEU A 238 8.55 2.23 10.15
C LEU A 238 9.04 0.79 9.94
N ALA A 239 10.02 0.61 9.05
CA ALA A 239 10.64 -0.67 8.69
C ALA A 239 11.32 -1.38 9.86
N ARG A 240 11.88 -0.65 10.83
CA ARG A 240 12.57 -1.25 12.01
C ARG A 240 11.74 -2.28 12.78
N ARG A 241 10.41 -2.15 12.80
CA ARG A 241 9.52 -3.03 13.58
C ARG A 241 8.49 -3.75 12.73
N ARG A 242 8.49 -3.57 11.41
CA ARG A 242 7.41 -4.02 10.51
C ARG A 242 7.99 -4.48 9.19
N LYS A 243 7.31 -5.42 8.54
CA LYS A 243 7.65 -5.79 7.17
C LYS A 243 7.08 -4.75 6.22
N LEU A 244 7.90 -3.78 5.83
CA LEU A 244 7.52 -2.71 4.92
C LEU A 244 7.84 -3.11 3.47
N THR A 245 6.82 -3.16 2.63
CA THR A 245 6.94 -3.28 1.18
C THR A 245 6.56 -1.95 0.54
N VAL A 246 7.41 -1.45 -0.35
CA VAL A 246 7.14 -0.27 -1.17
C VAL A 246 6.93 -0.72 -2.60
N ALA A 247 5.66 -0.73 -3.01
CA ALA A 247 5.23 -1.02 -4.36
C ALA A 247 5.39 0.23 -5.24
N LEU A 248 6.37 0.21 -6.14
CA LEU A 248 6.62 1.22 -7.14
C LEU A 248 5.69 0.99 -8.34
N ILE A 249 4.67 1.82 -8.47
CA ILE A 249 3.67 1.71 -9.52
C ILE A 249 4.19 2.38 -10.79
N LEU A 250 4.52 1.57 -11.78
CA LEU A 250 5.15 1.99 -13.04
C LEU A 250 4.11 2.26 -14.09
N ASP A 251 4.20 3.35 -14.83
CA ASP A 251 3.31 3.59 -15.98
C ASP A 251 3.72 2.78 -17.22
N GLU A 252 2.80 2.59 -18.18
CA GLU A 252 3.11 1.85 -19.43
C GLU A 252 4.26 2.50 -20.20
N ILE A 253 4.29 3.84 -20.26
CA ILE A 253 5.38 4.61 -20.87
C ILE A 253 6.74 4.44 -20.17
N GLU A 254 6.74 4.01 -18.91
CA GLU A 254 7.96 3.70 -18.14
C GLU A 254 8.41 2.26 -18.36
N CYS A 255 7.52 1.34 -18.72
CA CYS A 255 7.91 -0.02 -19.09
C CYS A 255 8.35 -0.12 -20.55
N ILE A 256 7.69 0.63 -21.43
CA ILE A 256 7.95 0.63 -22.87
C ILE A 256 8.05 2.09 -23.32
N ALA A 257 9.29 2.55 -23.52
CA ALA A 257 9.53 3.90 -24.00
C ALA A 257 8.97 4.08 -25.44
N PRO A 258 8.20 5.14 -25.71
CA PRO A 258 7.64 5.39 -27.03
C PRO A 258 8.75 5.72 -28.02
N SER A 259 8.63 5.21 -29.24
CA SER A 259 9.59 5.51 -30.31
C SER A 259 9.41 6.95 -30.81
N GLY A 260 10.47 7.75 -30.75
CA GLY A 260 10.52 9.06 -31.37
C GLY A 260 10.57 10.22 -30.38
N VAL A 261 10.26 11.41 -30.88
CA VAL A 261 10.26 12.66 -30.10
C VAL A 261 8.81 13.01 -29.76
N LEU A 262 8.55 13.24 -28.48
CA LEU A 262 7.23 13.65 -27.99
C LEU A 262 7.20 15.14 -27.68
N ALA A 263 6.09 15.80 -27.98
CA ALA A 263 5.80 17.11 -27.43
C ALA A 263 5.26 16.95 -26.00
N VAL A 264 5.95 17.55 -25.04
CA VAL A 264 5.55 17.58 -23.62
C VAL A 264 5.21 19.02 -23.26
N SER A 265 4.09 19.22 -22.57
CA SER A 265 3.67 20.54 -22.10
C SER A 265 3.25 20.49 -20.64
N ASP A 266 3.63 21.53 -19.89
CA ASP A 266 3.13 21.81 -18.54
C ASP A 266 1.90 22.75 -18.56
N GLY A 267 1.31 22.99 -19.74
CA GLY A 267 0.24 23.95 -19.96
C GLY A 267 0.69 25.41 -20.10
N ARG A 268 1.97 25.72 -19.86
CA ARG A 268 2.56 27.08 -20.05
C ARG A 268 3.58 27.10 -21.16
N ALA A 269 4.34 26.03 -21.29
CA ALA A 269 5.40 25.87 -22.26
C ALA A 269 5.32 24.47 -22.87
N SER A 270 5.69 24.37 -24.14
CA SER A 270 5.87 23.09 -24.82
C SER A 270 7.35 22.86 -25.10
N ARG A 271 7.81 21.63 -24.88
CA ARG A 271 9.17 21.16 -25.14
C ARG A 271 9.12 19.84 -25.87
N LEU A 272 10.22 19.50 -26.53
CA LEU A 272 10.40 18.19 -27.14
C LEU A 272 11.16 17.30 -26.15
N ALA A 273 10.69 16.08 -25.93
CA ALA A 273 11.32 15.09 -25.07
C ALA A 273 11.56 13.78 -25.83
N ARG A 274 12.67 13.12 -25.50
CA ARG A 274 12.89 11.70 -25.79
C ARG A 274 12.85 10.98 -24.46
N LEU A 275 11.96 10.00 -24.34
CA LEU A 275 11.80 9.22 -23.12
C LEU A 275 12.60 7.94 -23.24
N SER A 276 13.15 7.51 -22.11
CA SER A 276 13.78 6.21 -21.93
C SER A 276 13.12 5.52 -20.75
N VAL A 277 13.15 4.19 -20.73
CA VAL A 277 12.77 3.40 -19.56
C VAL A 277 13.64 3.87 -18.38
N PRO A 278 13.06 4.26 -17.24
CA PRO A 278 13.83 4.65 -16.07
C PRO A 278 14.57 3.45 -15.50
N ASP A 279 15.80 3.66 -15.05
CA ASP A 279 16.53 2.70 -14.24
C ASP A 279 16.09 2.87 -12.77
N LEU A 280 15.48 1.85 -12.20
CA LEU A 280 14.96 1.83 -10.83
C LEU A 280 15.88 1.10 -9.85
N SER A 281 17.09 0.73 -10.28
CA SER A 281 18.08 0.07 -9.43
C SER A 281 18.45 0.94 -8.22
N ASP A 282 18.71 2.24 -8.45
CA ASP A 282 19.00 3.20 -7.39
C ASP A 282 17.85 3.34 -6.39
N ASP A 283 16.60 3.45 -6.87
CA ASP A 283 15.41 3.50 -6.02
C ASP A 283 15.30 2.22 -5.17
N SER A 284 15.46 1.06 -5.80
CA SER A 284 15.36 -0.24 -5.14
C SER A 284 16.44 -0.45 -4.08
N ASP A 285 17.69 -0.11 -4.40
CA ASP A 285 18.82 -0.24 -3.47
C ASP A 285 18.67 0.72 -2.30
N ARG A 286 18.24 1.96 -2.56
CA ARG A 286 17.98 2.93 -1.49
C ARG A 286 16.86 2.46 -0.57
N LEU A 287 15.76 1.90 -1.11
CA LEU A 287 14.68 1.31 -0.31
C LEU A 287 15.16 0.14 0.55
N ARG A 288 16.04 -0.73 0.02
CA ARG A 288 16.66 -1.83 0.80
C ARG A 288 17.52 -1.31 1.94
N VAL A 289 18.32 -0.26 1.71
CA VAL A 289 19.11 0.40 2.77
C VAL A 289 18.21 0.95 3.88
N LEU A 290 17.02 1.44 3.54
CA LEU A 290 16.03 1.89 4.53
C LEU A 290 15.32 0.73 5.25
N GLY A 291 15.60 -0.53 4.90
CA GLY A 291 14.97 -1.72 5.47
C GLY A 291 13.61 -2.06 4.86
N ALA A 292 13.24 -1.44 3.73
CA ALA A 292 12.04 -1.76 2.99
C ALA A 292 12.31 -2.81 1.90
N ILE A 293 11.26 -3.51 1.49
CA ILE A 293 11.27 -4.45 0.37
C ILE A 293 10.72 -3.70 -0.86
N PRO A 294 11.54 -3.33 -1.85
CA PRO A 294 11.05 -2.74 -3.09
C PRO A 294 10.28 -3.79 -3.90
N ALA A 295 9.18 -3.38 -4.52
CA ALA A 295 8.42 -4.21 -5.45
C ALA A 295 7.98 -3.35 -6.64
N GLU A 296 8.44 -3.67 -7.84
CA GLU A 296 7.97 -3.00 -9.05
C GLU A 296 6.63 -3.59 -9.49
N VAL A 297 5.64 -2.74 -9.76
CA VAL A 297 4.30 -3.14 -10.20
C VAL A 297 4.08 -2.61 -11.62
N GLN A 298 4.19 -3.52 -12.57
CA GLN A 298 3.97 -3.26 -14.00
C GLN A 298 2.46 -3.19 -14.34
N PRO A 299 2.09 -2.65 -15.53
CA PRO A 299 0.71 -2.51 -15.98
C PRO A 299 -0.10 -3.79 -16.02
#